data_AF-A0A959SEY8-F1
#
_entry.id   AF-A0A959SEY8-F1
#
_cell.length_a   1.000
_cell.length_b   1.000
_cell.length_c   1.000
_cell.angle_alpha   90.00
_cell.angle_beta   90.00
_cell.angle_gamma   90.00
#
_symmetry.space_group_name_H-M   'P 1'
#
loop_
_entity.id
_entity.type
_entity.pdbx_description
1 polymer ?
#
loop_
_entity_poly.entity_id
_entity_poly.type
_entity_poly.pdbx_seq_one_letter_code
_entity_poly.pdbx_strand_id
1 'polypeptide(L)'
;MKALFLIGMLLPASLWAQDATTFRKAIESGKVERLDRWMKRTIHDQRKGHLVNNGSSTYIAHQATYDTIVAFVRQQPGVIDAGWDRCVAKAAIWPGHSVVGIKCQMGGRTVERCWRVQEGRLGTIRIGSWRPRIRKPQEELRYTGARECTGFVAEQRKQCEAME
;
A
#
# COMPACT_ATOMS: atom_id res chain seq x y z
N MET A 1 26.42 -21.49 24.33
CA MET A 1 26.08 -20.49 23.29
C MET A 1 25.13 -21.07 22.23
N LYS A 2 23.96 -21.61 22.62
CA LYS A 2 22.93 -22.12 21.67
C LYS A 2 21.55 -21.45 21.84
N ALA A 3 21.32 -20.75 22.95
CA ALA A 3 20.04 -20.10 23.25
C ALA A 3 19.83 -18.73 22.56
N LEU A 4 20.91 -18.04 22.16
CA LEU A 4 20.84 -16.73 21.50
C LEU A 4 20.31 -16.80 20.04
N PHE A 5 20.40 -17.96 19.39
CA PHE A 5 19.91 -18.14 18.01
C PHE A 5 18.38 -18.26 17.92
N LEU A 6 17.70 -18.69 18.99
CA LEU A 6 16.24 -18.86 19.01
C LEU A 6 15.49 -17.53 19.22
N ILE A 7 16.10 -16.55 19.89
CA ILE A 7 15.49 -15.23 20.13
C ILE A 7 15.48 -14.39 18.84
N GLY A 8 16.43 -14.61 17.92
CA GLY A 8 16.50 -13.90 16.65
C GLY A 8 15.36 -14.24 15.67
N MET A 9 14.80 -15.46 15.72
CA MET A 9 13.76 -15.90 14.80
C MET A 9 12.33 -15.44 15.18
N LEU A 10 12.10 -15.01 16.42
CA LEU A 10 10.75 -14.62 16.89
C LEU A 10 10.44 -13.12 16.72
N LEU A 11 11.46 -12.28 16.50
CA LEU A 11 11.28 -10.84 16.34
C LEU A 11 10.43 -10.41 15.13
N PRO A 12 10.57 -10.98 13.91
CA PRO A 12 9.79 -10.52 12.77
C PRO A 12 8.28 -10.84 12.89
N ALA A 13 7.92 -11.92 13.58
CA ALA A 13 6.52 -12.29 13.79
C ALA A 13 5.76 -11.30 14.69
N SER A 14 6.46 -10.65 15.63
CA SER A 14 5.83 -9.73 16.59
C SER A 14 5.28 -8.45 15.94
N LEU A 15 5.94 -7.95 14.87
CA LEU A 15 5.51 -6.76 14.15
C LEU A 15 4.23 -7.02 13.35
N TRP A 16 4.14 -8.16 12.69
CA TRP A 16 2.95 -8.54 11.90
C TRP A 16 1.73 -8.81 12.77
N ALA A 17 1.92 -9.38 13.96
CA ALA A 17 0.84 -9.57 14.92
C ALA A 17 0.23 -8.24 15.41
N GLN A 18 1.06 -7.20 15.62
CA GLN A 18 0.59 -5.89 16.04
C GLN A 18 -0.27 -5.21 14.96
N ASP A 19 0.10 -5.32 13.69
CA ASP A 19 -0.68 -4.76 12.59
C ASP A 19 -2.03 -5.47 12.43
N ALA A 20 -2.06 -6.80 12.49
CA ALA A 20 -3.30 -7.57 12.43
C ALA A 20 -4.26 -7.21 13.58
N THR A 21 -3.74 -7.00 14.79
CA THR A 21 -4.59 -6.56 15.91
C THR A 21 -5.13 -5.13 15.72
N THR A 22 -4.35 -4.24 15.11
CA THR A 22 -4.74 -2.85 14.86
C THR A 22 -5.78 -2.78 13.75
N PHE A 23 -5.59 -3.57 12.69
CA PHE A 23 -6.56 -3.74 11.62
C PHE A 23 -7.89 -4.30 12.17
N ARG A 24 -7.82 -5.38 12.95
CA ARG A 24 -8.99 -5.98 13.58
C ARG A 24 -9.79 -4.96 14.40
N LYS A 25 -9.11 -4.18 15.24
CA LYS A 25 -9.75 -3.10 16.01
C LYS A 25 -10.37 -2.00 15.12
N ALA A 26 -9.80 -1.76 13.94
CA ALA A 26 -10.36 -0.82 12.98
C ALA A 26 -11.68 -1.36 12.40
N ILE A 27 -11.71 -2.61 11.94
CA ILE A 27 -12.93 -3.20 11.37
C ILE A 27 -14.02 -3.48 12.42
N GLU A 28 -13.66 -3.93 13.63
CA GLU A 28 -14.60 -4.20 14.72
C GLU A 28 -15.30 -2.91 15.19
N SER A 29 -14.61 -1.77 15.07
CA SER A 29 -15.20 -0.49 15.46
C SER A 29 -16.32 0.00 14.56
N GLY A 30 -16.47 -0.57 13.36
CA GLY A 30 -17.45 -0.13 12.35
C GLY A 30 -17.17 1.24 11.71
N LYS A 31 -16.08 1.92 12.11
CA LYS A 31 -15.73 3.29 11.69
C LYS A 31 -14.74 3.27 10.52
N VAL A 32 -15.19 3.70 9.34
CA VAL A 32 -14.38 3.71 8.11
C VAL A 32 -13.12 4.57 8.27
N GLU A 33 -13.16 5.63 9.07
CA GLU A 33 -12.03 6.53 9.30
C GLU A 33 -10.88 5.85 10.05
N ARG A 34 -11.16 4.80 10.82
CA ARG A 34 -10.11 3.98 11.45
C ARG A 34 -9.43 3.09 10.42
N LEU A 35 -10.20 2.49 9.52
CA LEU A 35 -9.68 1.73 8.39
C LEU A 35 -8.84 2.62 7.47
N ASP A 36 -9.33 3.81 7.13
CA ASP A 36 -8.61 4.77 6.28
C ASP A 36 -7.29 5.22 6.92
N ARG A 37 -7.27 5.45 8.23
CA ARG A 37 -6.03 5.80 8.96
C ARG A 37 -5.03 4.66 9.01
N TRP A 38 -5.51 3.43 9.21
CA TRP A 38 -4.67 2.24 9.18
C TRP A 38 -4.04 2.08 7.79
N MET A 39 -4.84 2.11 6.73
CA MET A 39 -4.36 1.94 5.36
C MET A 39 -3.40 3.05 4.93
N LYS A 40 -3.67 4.30 5.31
CA LYS A 40 -2.73 5.42 5.10
C LYS A 40 -1.36 5.14 5.72
N ARG A 41 -1.32 4.55 6.92
CA ARG A 41 -0.07 4.16 7.58
C ARG A 41 0.62 3.02 6.85
N THR A 42 -0.12 1.97 6.48
CA THR A 42 0.40 0.85 5.70
C THR A 42 1.06 1.30 4.39
N ILE A 43 0.40 2.19 3.62
CA ILE A 43 0.95 2.76 2.39
C ILE A 43 2.21 3.58 2.68
N HIS A 44 2.21 4.37 3.76
CA HIS A 44 3.37 5.17 4.14
C HIS A 44 4.57 4.29 4.52
N ASP A 45 4.34 3.21 5.25
CA ASP A 45 5.42 2.35 5.76
C ASP A 45 6.04 1.52 4.63
N GLN A 46 5.22 1.14 3.63
CA GLN A 46 5.66 0.45 2.43
C GLN A 46 5.94 1.40 1.25
N ARG A 47 6.09 2.71 1.47
CA ARG A 47 6.11 3.70 0.37
C ARG A 47 7.30 3.61 -0.59
N LYS A 48 8.36 2.89 -0.23
CA LYS A 48 9.60 2.84 -1.02
C LYS A 48 9.43 1.86 -2.17
N GLY A 49 9.70 2.33 -3.38
CA GLY A 49 9.74 1.48 -4.57
C GLY A 49 10.99 0.61 -4.63
N HIS A 50 11.03 -0.28 -5.61
CA HIS A 50 12.17 -1.14 -5.88
C HIS A 50 13.08 -0.51 -6.94
N LEU A 51 14.38 -0.59 -6.72
CA LEU A 51 15.37 -0.17 -7.72
C LEU A 51 15.43 -1.22 -8.82
N VAL A 52 15.10 -0.83 -10.05
CA VAL A 52 15.19 -1.68 -11.24
C VAL A 52 16.35 -1.18 -12.09
N ASN A 53 17.22 -2.09 -12.49
CA ASN A 53 18.33 -1.84 -13.40
C ASN A 53 18.15 -2.73 -14.64
N ASN A 54 18.04 -2.12 -15.81
CA ASN A 54 17.89 -2.82 -17.09
C ASN A 54 19.18 -2.84 -17.92
N GLY A 55 20.32 -2.55 -17.31
CA GLY A 55 21.64 -2.49 -17.95
C GLY A 55 21.97 -1.13 -18.58
N SER A 56 20.96 -0.36 -19.02
CA SER A 56 21.15 0.97 -19.62
C SER A 56 20.74 2.12 -18.69
N SER A 57 19.87 1.87 -17.73
CA SER A 57 19.31 2.88 -16.83
C SER A 57 18.88 2.26 -15.51
N THR A 58 18.81 3.11 -14.49
CA THR A 58 18.28 2.74 -13.18
C THR A 58 17.06 3.59 -12.89
N TYR A 59 15.94 2.97 -12.55
CA TYR A 59 14.71 3.65 -12.17
C TYR A 59 14.03 2.97 -10.99
N ILE A 60 13.10 3.66 -10.33
CA ILE A 60 12.33 3.11 -9.22
C ILE A 60 10.97 2.68 -9.74
N ALA A 61 10.60 1.42 -9.48
CA ALA A 61 9.31 0.85 -9.86
C ALA A 61 8.46 0.57 -8.60
N HIS A 62 7.17 0.85 -8.68
CA HIS A 62 6.23 0.67 -7.57
C HIS A 62 5.28 -0.52 -7.74
N GLN A 63 5.26 -1.20 -8.90
CA GLN A 63 4.33 -2.33 -9.14
C GLN A 63 4.49 -3.44 -8.07
N ALA A 64 5.73 -3.88 -7.82
CA ALA A 64 6.02 -4.86 -6.78
C ALA A 64 5.67 -4.36 -5.36
N THR A 65 5.74 -3.05 -5.13
CA THR A 65 5.32 -2.43 -3.88
C THR A 65 3.80 -2.56 -3.70
N TYR A 66 3.01 -2.30 -4.74
CA TYR A 66 1.56 -2.48 -4.68
C TYR A 66 1.17 -3.95 -4.49
N ASP A 67 1.84 -4.87 -5.18
CA ASP A 67 1.62 -6.30 -4.98
C ASP A 67 1.92 -6.72 -3.52
N THR A 68 2.97 -6.17 -2.93
CA THR A 68 3.31 -6.38 -1.51
C THR A 68 2.23 -5.83 -0.57
N ILE A 69 1.75 -4.61 -0.82
CA ILE A 69 0.66 -4.00 -0.03
C ILE A 69 -0.60 -4.87 -0.13
N VAL A 70 -1.01 -5.26 -1.34
CA VAL A 70 -2.22 -6.06 -1.55
C VAL A 70 -2.09 -7.44 -0.92
N ALA A 71 -0.94 -8.12 -1.08
CA ALA A 71 -0.69 -9.40 -0.43
C ALA A 71 -0.73 -9.30 1.10
N PHE A 72 -0.11 -8.26 1.67
CA PHE A 72 -0.14 -8.00 3.10
C PHE A 72 -1.57 -7.73 3.61
N VAL A 73 -2.35 -6.94 2.88
CA VAL A 73 -3.74 -6.62 3.26
C VAL A 73 -4.64 -7.85 3.14
N ARG A 74 -4.48 -8.69 2.12
CA ARG A 74 -5.25 -9.94 1.97
C ARG A 74 -5.10 -10.89 3.16
N GLN A 75 -3.96 -10.85 3.85
CA GLN A 75 -3.70 -11.68 5.03
C GLN A 75 -4.36 -11.15 6.32
N GLN A 76 -4.96 -9.96 6.29
CA GLN A 76 -5.55 -9.36 7.49
C GLN A 76 -6.90 -10.01 7.85
N PRO A 77 -7.21 -10.18 9.15
CA PRO A 77 -8.43 -10.84 9.59
C PRO A 77 -9.66 -10.05 9.16
N GLY A 78 -10.62 -10.72 8.51
CA GLY A 78 -11.87 -10.10 8.04
C GLY A 78 -11.80 -9.47 6.66
N VAL A 79 -10.64 -9.50 5.99
CA VAL A 79 -10.54 -9.18 4.56
C VAL A 79 -11.09 -10.36 3.75
N ILE A 80 -12.02 -10.05 2.84
CA ILE A 80 -12.59 -11.00 1.88
C ILE A 80 -11.70 -11.06 0.65
N ASP A 81 -11.32 -9.88 0.13
CA ASP A 81 -10.41 -9.76 -0.99
C ASP A 81 -9.77 -8.36 -1.01
N ALA A 82 -8.67 -8.22 -1.72
CA ALA A 82 -8.04 -6.93 -2.01
C ALA A 82 -7.43 -6.96 -3.40
N GLY A 83 -7.28 -5.78 -4.00
CA GLY A 83 -6.70 -5.65 -5.32
C GLY A 83 -6.16 -4.25 -5.55
N TRP A 84 -5.43 -4.07 -6.62
CA TRP A 84 -5.08 -2.75 -7.12
C TRP A 84 -5.26 -2.72 -8.62
N ASP A 85 -5.26 -1.54 -9.21
CA ASP A 85 -5.50 -1.32 -10.63
C ASP A 85 -4.31 -1.70 -11.54
N ARG A 86 -3.78 -2.90 -11.29
CA ARG A 86 -2.59 -3.49 -11.93
C ARG A 86 -2.74 -3.67 -13.43
N CYS A 87 -3.89 -4.20 -13.84
CA CYS A 87 -4.13 -4.65 -15.22
C CYS A 87 -4.86 -3.58 -16.05
N VAL A 88 -5.07 -2.39 -15.47
CA VAL A 88 -5.59 -1.23 -16.21
C VAL A 88 -4.44 -0.58 -16.96
N ALA A 89 -4.55 -0.49 -18.27
CA ALA A 89 -3.61 0.28 -19.08
C ALA A 89 -3.64 1.76 -18.67
N LYS A 90 -2.51 2.27 -18.19
CA LYS A 90 -2.36 3.68 -17.80
C LYS A 90 -1.28 4.33 -18.65
N ALA A 91 -1.49 5.59 -19.00
CA ALA A 91 -0.43 6.40 -19.59
C ALA A 91 0.72 6.56 -18.57
N ALA A 92 1.96 6.38 -19.04
CA ALA A 92 3.17 6.54 -18.23
C ALA A 92 3.48 8.03 -17.99
N ILE A 93 2.58 8.72 -17.27
CA ILE A 93 2.69 10.14 -16.92
C ILE A 93 3.19 10.23 -15.48
N TRP A 94 4.24 11.03 -15.26
CA TRP A 94 4.74 11.32 -13.92
C TRP A 94 4.14 12.64 -13.39
N PRO A 95 3.63 12.70 -12.15
CA PRO A 95 3.51 11.60 -11.19
C PRO A 95 2.40 10.61 -11.59
N GLY A 96 2.63 9.34 -11.30
CA GLY A 96 1.68 8.26 -11.56
C GLY A 96 0.57 8.20 -10.51
N HIS A 97 -0.52 7.52 -10.82
CA HIS A 97 -1.61 7.29 -9.88
C HIS A 97 -2.14 5.87 -9.97
N SER A 98 -2.36 5.29 -8.80
CA SER A 98 -2.92 3.95 -8.66
C SER A 98 -3.94 3.89 -7.53
N VAL A 99 -4.83 2.91 -7.62
CA VAL A 99 -5.91 2.70 -6.67
C VAL A 99 -5.73 1.33 -6.06
N VAL A 100 -5.65 1.28 -4.72
CA VAL A 100 -5.70 0.04 -3.95
C VAL A 100 -7.10 -0.09 -3.37
N GLY A 101 -7.74 -1.24 -3.55
CA GLY A 101 -9.07 -1.56 -3.04
C GLY A 101 -9.05 -2.74 -2.08
N ILE A 102 -9.90 -2.68 -1.07
CA ILE A 102 -10.11 -3.77 -0.10
C ILE A 102 -11.60 -4.00 0.07
N LYS A 103 -12.00 -5.27 0.07
CA LYS A 103 -13.34 -5.74 0.43
C LYS A 103 -13.24 -6.51 1.74
N CYS A 104 -13.94 -6.08 2.79
CA CYS A 104 -13.84 -6.69 4.12
C CYS A 104 -15.18 -6.73 4.85
N GLN A 105 -15.29 -7.62 5.85
CA GLN A 105 -16.41 -7.66 6.79
C GLN A 105 -16.17 -6.63 7.91
N MET A 106 -17.09 -5.67 8.04
CA MET A 106 -16.98 -4.58 9.00
C MET A 106 -18.34 -4.33 9.66
N GLY A 107 -18.46 -4.64 10.96
CA GLY A 107 -19.72 -4.46 11.70
C GLY A 107 -20.90 -5.27 11.14
N GLY A 108 -20.65 -6.51 10.69
CA GLY A 108 -21.68 -7.41 10.15
C GLY A 108 -22.10 -7.13 8.71
N ARG A 109 -21.51 -6.13 8.05
CA ARG A 109 -21.73 -5.82 6.63
C ARG A 109 -20.43 -5.93 5.83
N THR A 110 -20.57 -6.27 4.56
CA THR A 110 -19.47 -6.17 3.61
C THR A 110 -19.28 -4.71 3.19
N VAL A 111 -18.04 -4.22 3.30
CA VAL A 111 -17.65 -2.88 2.88
C VAL A 111 -16.52 -3.00 1.87
N GLU A 112 -16.61 -2.21 0.80
CA GLU A 112 -15.57 -2.10 -0.20
C GLU A 112 -15.06 -0.67 -0.30
N ARG A 113 -13.76 -0.50 -0.11
CA ARG A 113 -13.14 0.80 0.05
C ARG A 113 -11.87 0.88 -0.79
N CYS A 114 -11.59 2.06 -1.33
CA CYS A 114 -10.46 2.30 -2.21
C CYS A 114 -9.65 3.51 -1.76
N TRP A 115 -8.32 3.39 -1.92
CA TRP A 115 -7.33 4.41 -1.59
C TRP A 115 -6.56 4.80 -2.84
N ARG A 116 -6.61 6.09 -3.18
CA ARG A 116 -5.79 6.69 -4.23
C ARG A 116 -4.38 6.92 -3.70
N VAL A 117 -3.42 6.45 -4.48
CA VAL A 117 -2.00 6.52 -4.20
C VAL A 117 -1.31 7.19 -5.38
N GLN A 118 -0.51 8.20 -5.10
CA GLN A 118 0.34 8.88 -6.07
C GLN A 118 1.73 8.26 -6.03
N GLU A 119 2.28 8.01 -7.21
CA GLU A 119 3.65 7.53 -7.45
C GLU A 119 4.51 8.71 -7.85
N GLY A 120 5.55 8.99 -7.08
CA GLY A 120 6.43 10.11 -7.38
C GLY A 120 5.88 11.46 -6.93
N ARG A 121 6.75 12.33 -6.42
CA ARG A 121 6.44 13.75 -6.14
C ARG A 121 7.69 14.61 -6.15
N LEU A 122 7.50 15.92 -6.32
CA LEU A 122 8.58 16.88 -6.04
C LEU A 122 8.68 17.10 -4.53
N GLY A 123 9.83 16.73 -3.95
CA GLY A 123 10.22 17.06 -2.59
C GLY A 123 11.10 18.31 -2.54
N THR A 124 11.20 18.93 -1.36
CA THR A 124 12.13 20.05 -1.11
C THR A 124 13.23 19.57 -0.17
N ILE A 125 14.49 19.86 -0.52
CA ILE A 125 15.64 19.53 0.33
C ILE A 125 15.74 20.57 1.46
N ARG A 126 15.99 20.11 2.70
CA ARG A 126 16.36 20.98 3.82
C ARG A 126 17.85 20.81 4.09
N ILE A 127 18.59 21.91 4.19
CA ILE A 127 19.99 21.93 4.58
C ILE A 127 20.07 22.79 5.86
N GLY A 128 20.08 22.13 7.01
CA GLY A 128 19.96 22.79 8.32
C GLY A 128 18.66 23.59 8.46
N SER A 129 18.76 24.82 8.94
CA SER A 129 17.63 25.78 9.08
C SER A 129 17.21 26.41 7.74
N TRP A 130 18.01 26.23 6.68
CA TRP A 130 17.78 26.81 5.37
C TRP A 130 16.90 25.89 4.51
N ARG A 131 15.90 26.48 3.85
CA ARG A 131 14.96 25.81 2.95
C ARG A 131 15.19 26.28 1.52
N PRO A 132 16.28 25.86 0.84
CA PRO A 132 16.45 26.18 -0.56
C PRO A 132 15.27 25.58 -1.36
N ARG A 133 14.71 26.32 -2.32
CA ARG A 133 13.62 25.85 -3.20
C ARG A 133 14.08 24.81 -4.23
N ILE A 134 15.11 24.01 -3.92
CA ILE A 134 15.60 22.95 -4.78
C ILE A 134 14.58 21.80 -4.70
N ARG A 135 13.85 21.61 -5.79
CA ARG A 135 12.88 20.53 -5.95
C ARG A 135 13.60 19.27 -6.43
N LYS A 136 13.55 18.20 -5.64
CA LYS A 136 14.11 16.89 -6.02
C LYS A 136 12.96 15.89 -6.21
N PRO A 137 12.96 15.08 -7.28
CA PRO A 137 12.00 13.99 -7.39
C PRO A 137 12.18 13.02 -6.21
N GLN A 138 11.05 12.60 -5.65
CA GLN A 138 10.95 11.58 -4.62
C GLN A 138 10.05 10.48 -5.16
N GLU A 139 10.65 9.35 -5.50
CA GLU A 139 9.97 8.14 -5.95
C GLU A 139 9.46 7.34 -4.74
N GLU A 140 8.53 7.95 -4.00
CA GLU A 140 7.82 7.33 -2.90
C GLU A 140 6.32 7.36 -3.17
N LEU A 141 5.62 6.33 -2.70
CA LEU A 141 4.16 6.31 -2.69
C LEU A 141 3.60 7.34 -1.70
N ARG A 142 2.53 8.02 -2.12
CA ARG A 142 1.81 8.97 -1.27
C ARG A 142 0.32 8.71 -1.34
N TYR A 143 -0.28 8.45 -0.18
CA TYR A 143 -1.73 8.46 -0.03
C TYR A 143 -2.31 9.86 -0.33
N THR A 144 -3.31 9.93 -1.22
CA THR A 144 -3.97 11.19 -1.61
C THR A 144 -5.44 11.25 -1.23
N GLY A 145 -6.13 10.12 -1.06
CA GLY A 145 -7.53 10.12 -0.62
C GLY A 145 -8.17 8.74 -0.64
N ALA A 146 -9.32 8.61 0.00
CA ALA A 146 -10.10 7.37 0.07
C ALA A 146 -11.54 7.61 -0.37
N ARG A 147 -12.17 6.59 -0.97
CA ARG A 147 -13.58 6.61 -1.38
C ARG A 147 -14.17 5.21 -1.42
N GLU A 148 -15.50 5.14 -1.46
CA GLU A 148 -16.23 3.89 -1.61
C GLU A 148 -16.16 3.50 -3.09
N CYS A 149 -16.08 2.20 -3.34
CA CYS A 149 -15.79 1.69 -4.68
C CYS A 149 -16.36 0.28 -4.87
N THR A 150 -17.65 0.13 -4.65
CA THR A 150 -18.36 -1.14 -4.83
C THR A 150 -18.05 -1.76 -6.19
N GLY A 151 -17.62 -3.01 -6.17
CA GLY A 151 -17.28 -3.81 -7.35
C GLY A 151 -15.84 -3.66 -7.85
N PHE A 152 -15.02 -2.75 -7.29
CA PHE A 152 -13.67 -2.49 -7.77
C PHE A 152 -12.79 -3.74 -7.75
N VAL A 153 -12.72 -4.47 -6.63
CA VAL A 153 -11.83 -5.63 -6.47
C VAL A 153 -12.23 -6.76 -7.42
N ALA A 154 -13.53 -6.98 -7.60
CA ALA A 154 -14.05 -7.97 -8.54
C ALA A 154 -13.72 -7.60 -10.00
N GLU A 155 -13.90 -6.32 -10.36
CA GLU A 155 -13.56 -5.82 -11.69
C GLU A 155 -12.06 -5.93 -11.97
N GLN A 156 -11.20 -5.58 -11.00
CA GLN A 156 -9.75 -5.70 -11.17
C GLN A 156 -9.29 -7.15 -11.35
N ARG A 157 -9.90 -8.09 -10.62
CA ARG A 157 -9.63 -9.52 -10.85
C ARG A 157 -10.00 -9.93 -12.27
N LYS A 158 -11.21 -9.58 -12.73
CA LYS A 158 -11.68 -9.91 -14.08
C LYS A 158 -10.78 -9.30 -15.16
N GLN A 159 -10.32 -8.08 -14.98
CA GLN A 159 -9.41 -7.41 -15.91
C GLN A 159 -8.06 -8.12 -16.00
N CYS A 160 -7.53 -8.59 -14.88
CA CYS A 160 -6.31 -9.36 -14.89
C CYS A 160 -6.48 -10.75 -15.51
N GLU A 161 -7.59 -11.45 -15.23
CA GLU A 161 -7.90 -12.75 -15.83
C GLU A 161 -8.09 -12.66 -17.36
N ALA A 162 -8.58 -11.53 -17.88
CA ALA A 162 -8.76 -11.33 -19.32
C ALA A 162 -7.44 -11.07 -20.09
N MET A 163 -6.33 -10.85 -19.37
CA MET A 163 -5.01 -10.59 -19.96
C MET A 163 -4.06 -11.79 -19.87
N GLU A 164 -4.47 -12.87 -19.20
CA GLU A 164 -3.77 -14.17 -19.13
C GLU A 164 -4.22 -15.10 -20.27
#